data_AF-I1CB62-F1
#
_entry.id   AF-I1CB62-F1
#
_cell.length_a   1.000
_cell.length_b   1.000
_cell.length_c   1.000
_cell.angle_alpha   90.00
_cell.angle_beta   90.00
_cell.angle_gamma   90.00
#
_symmetry.space_group_name_H-M   'P 1'
#
loop_
_entity.id
_entity.type
_entity.pdbx_description
1 polymer ?
#
loop_
_entity_poly.entity_id
_entity_poly.type
_entity_poly.pdbx_seq_one_letter_code
_entity_poly.pdbx_strand_id
1 'polypeptide(L)'
;MDIIRDDSSESSDVSIQSWIDWFCSLPGHEYYLAVPEEFIEDEFNLTGLSTVIPYYRQALEIILDCEDDAEEKVDPTIIEPYTFMLYGLIHQRYLLTANGIGVMAEKYSNGQFGRCPRYYCSQCFVLPIGRFDEVDIYYPSSSIYQRVDGKKKVNELSPAGPRNQWLRIRYEQEVIIY
;
A
#
# COMPACT_ATOMS: atom_id res chain seq x y z
N MET A 1 -7.86 55.42 20.13
CA MET A 1 -6.58 54.71 20.21
C MET A 1 -6.86 53.23 20.28
N ASP A 2 -7.11 52.68 19.10
CA ASP A 2 -6.44 51.54 18.50
C ASP A 2 -6.05 50.36 19.40
N ILE A 3 -6.85 49.30 19.22
CA ILE A 3 -6.50 47.88 19.01
C ILE A 3 -4.99 47.58 19.02
N ILE A 4 -4.56 46.69 19.92
CA ILE A 4 -3.78 45.48 19.59
C ILE A 4 -4.13 44.38 20.62
N ARG A 5 -5.00 43.43 20.24
CA ARG A 5 -4.95 42.07 20.78
C ARG A 5 -4.01 41.33 19.83
N ASP A 6 -2.79 41.08 20.29
CA ASP A 6 -1.83 40.24 19.59
C ASP A 6 -2.27 38.79 19.78
N ASP A 7 -3.23 38.36 18.96
CA ASP A 7 -3.48 36.95 18.71
C ASP A 7 -2.48 36.53 17.64
N SER A 8 -1.24 36.30 18.09
CA SER A 8 -0.24 35.60 17.29
C SER A 8 -0.75 34.17 17.09
N SER A 9 -1.52 33.99 16.03
CA SER A 9 -1.83 32.69 15.45
C SER A 9 -0.50 32.03 15.08
N GLU A 10 0.02 31.19 15.98
CA GLU A 10 0.93 30.12 15.60
C GLU A 10 0.16 29.22 14.63
N SER A 11 0.23 29.55 13.34
CA SER A 11 0.01 28.54 12.31
C SER A 11 1.16 27.56 12.42
N SER A 12 1.06 26.65 13.38
CA SER A 12 1.75 25.38 13.27
C SER A 12 1.27 24.79 11.95
N ASP A 13 2.17 24.79 10.99
CA ASP A 13 2.04 24.11 9.71
C ASP A 13 2.02 22.61 10.03
N VAL A 14 0.95 22.15 10.68
CA VAL A 14 0.61 20.74 10.78
C VAL A 14 0.17 20.37 9.39
N SER A 15 1.14 19.99 8.56
CA SER A 15 0.87 19.29 7.31
C SER A 15 -0.08 18.15 7.66
N ILE A 16 -1.35 18.30 7.29
CA ILE A 16 -2.34 17.24 7.49
C ILE A 16 -1.78 16.04 6.75
N GLN A 17 -1.47 14.98 7.49
CA GLN A 17 -0.90 13.78 6.91
C GLN A 17 -1.91 13.20 5.92
N SER A 18 -1.51 13.05 4.65
CA SER A 18 -2.39 12.52 3.61
C SER A 18 -2.86 11.11 3.97
N TRP A 19 -4.00 10.70 3.43
CA TRP A 19 -4.50 9.33 3.55
C TRP A 19 -3.48 8.31 3.04
N ILE A 20 -2.78 8.62 1.94
CA ILE A 20 -1.75 7.78 1.34
C ILE A 20 -0.56 7.57 2.28
N ASP A 21 -0.05 8.64 2.87
CA ASP A 21 1.05 8.59 3.83
C ASP A 21 0.63 7.86 5.11
N TRP A 22 -0.58 8.13 5.60
CA TRP A 22 -1.17 7.41 6.71
C TRP A 22 -1.24 5.92 6.42
N PHE A 23 -1.81 5.51 5.29
CA PHE A 23 -1.96 4.12 4.91
C PHE A 23 -0.60 3.42 4.82
N CYS A 24 0.40 4.06 4.21
CA CYS A 24 1.75 3.48 4.09
C CYS A 24 2.50 3.41 5.44
N SER A 25 2.12 4.24 6.42
CA SER A 25 2.71 4.22 7.76
C SER A 25 2.17 3.11 8.68
N LEU A 26 1.06 2.46 8.30
CA LEU A 26 0.43 1.44 9.13
C LEU A 26 1.34 0.20 9.34
N PRO A 27 1.31 -0.42 10.53
CA PRO A 27 2.06 -1.65 10.78
C PRO A 27 1.70 -2.75 9.78
N GLY A 28 2.71 -3.25 9.07
CA GLY A 28 2.55 -4.25 8.01
C GLY A 28 2.44 -3.66 6.60
N HIS A 29 2.31 -2.35 6.44
CA HIS A 29 2.22 -1.70 5.12
C HIS A 29 3.59 -1.23 4.59
N GLU A 30 4.68 -1.69 5.19
CA GLU A 30 6.08 -1.32 4.86
C GLU A 30 6.46 -1.58 3.39
N TYR A 31 5.76 -2.53 2.75
CA TYR A 31 5.94 -2.91 1.34
C TYR A 31 5.27 -1.96 0.35
N TYR A 32 4.31 -1.15 0.80
CA TYR A 32 3.67 -0.15 -0.04
C TYR A 32 4.61 1.02 -0.31
N LEU A 33 4.36 1.68 -1.42
CA LEU A 33 4.94 2.96 -1.79
C LEU A 33 3.81 3.97 -1.72
N ALA A 34 4.11 5.20 -1.31
CA ALA A 34 3.19 6.31 -1.51
C ALA A 34 3.10 6.56 -3.02
N VAL A 35 1.93 6.25 -3.60
CA VAL A 35 1.66 6.52 -5.02
C VAL A 35 1.41 8.03 -5.17
N PRO A 36 2.08 8.73 -6.10
CA PRO A 36 1.82 10.15 -6.32
C PRO A 36 0.37 10.40 -6.72
N GLU A 37 -0.26 11.43 -6.14
CA GLU A 37 -1.64 11.81 -6.45
C GLU A 37 -1.83 12.09 -7.95
N GLU A 38 -0.86 12.73 -8.60
CA GLU A 38 -0.83 12.96 -10.06
C GLU A 38 -0.98 11.68 -10.90
N PHE A 39 -0.54 10.52 -10.39
CA PHE A 39 -0.75 9.23 -11.07
C PHE A 39 -2.20 8.74 -10.89
N ILE A 40 -2.79 8.99 -9.72
CA ILE A 40 -4.14 8.57 -9.33
C ILE A 40 -5.20 9.45 -10.00
N GLU A 41 -4.94 10.75 -10.13
CA GLU A 41 -5.85 11.71 -10.76
C GLU A 41 -6.02 11.47 -12.28
N ASP A 42 -5.04 10.86 -12.94
CA ASP A 42 -5.15 10.47 -14.34
C ASP A 42 -6.01 9.21 -14.52
N GLU A 43 -7.26 9.43 -14.95
CA GLU A 43 -8.27 8.38 -15.18
C GLU A 43 -7.78 7.25 -16.11
N PHE A 44 -6.86 7.54 -17.04
CA PHE A 44 -6.30 6.52 -17.91
C PHE A 44 -5.58 5.41 -17.13
N ASN A 45 -4.88 5.77 -16.05
CA ASN A 45 -4.19 4.83 -15.16
C ASN A 45 -5.18 3.97 -14.36
N LEU A 46 -6.42 4.44 -14.18
CA LEU A 46 -7.46 3.80 -13.35
C LEU A 46 -8.52 3.05 -14.17
N THR A 47 -8.39 3.01 -15.49
CA THR A 47 -9.33 2.35 -16.41
C THR A 47 -9.77 0.95 -15.95
N GLY A 48 -11.08 0.69 -15.99
CA GLY A 48 -11.70 -0.58 -15.61
C GLY A 48 -11.91 -0.81 -14.11
N LEU A 49 -11.22 -0.08 -13.22
CA LEU A 49 -11.34 -0.30 -11.76
C LEU A 49 -12.75 0.03 -11.23
N SER A 50 -13.44 1.00 -11.83
CA SER A 50 -14.80 1.37 -11.47
C SER A 50 -15.84 0.24 -11.64
N THR A 51 -15.54 -0.75 -12.48
CA THR A 51 -16.40 -1.93 -12.67
C THR A 51 -16.14 -3.05 -11.66
N VAL A 52 -14.98 -3.01 -11.00
CA VAL A 52 -14.53 -4.04 -10.05
C VAL A 52 -14.75 -3.60 -8.61
N ILE A 53 -14.62 -2.30 -8.33
CA ILE A 53 -14.67 -1.73 -6.98
C ILE A 53 -16.07 -1.15 -6.67
N PRO A 54 -16.81 -1.69 -5.70
CA PRO A 54 -17.99 -1.03 -5.13
C PRO A 54 -17.62 0.32 -4.51
N TYR A 55 -18.53 1.30 -4.58
CA TYR A 55 -18.30 2.65 -4.05
C TYR A 55 -17.02 3.32 -4.58
N TYR A 56 -16.63 3.02 -5.83
CA TYR A 56 -15.40 3.50 -6.45
C TYR A 56 -15.17 5.01 -6.28
N ARG A 57 -16.19 5.84 -6.53
CA ARG A 57 -16.07 7.31 -6.44
C ARG A 57 -15.72 7.73 -5.01
N GLN A 58 -16.48 7.22 -4.04
CA GLN A 58 -16.30 7.53 -2.62
C GLN A 58 -14.95 7.01 -2.09
N ALA A 59 -14.56 5.81 -2.52
CA ALA A 59 -13.26 5.23 -2.19
C ALA A 59 -12.11 6.09 -2.75
N LEU A 60 -12.23 6.58 -3.99
CA LEU A 60 -11.22 7.44 -4.61
C LEU A 60 -11.14 8.81 -3.91
N GLU A 61 -12.29 9.38 -3.53
CA GLU A 61 -12.37 10.62 -2.76
C GLU A 61 -11.66 10.52 -1.42
N ILE A 62 -11.81 9.39 -0.71
CA ILE A 62 -11.06 9.13 0.52
C ILE A 62 -9.56 9.01 0.27
N ILE A 63 -9.12 8.35 -0.81
CA ILE A 63 -7.69 8.21 -1.12
C ILE A 63 -7.03 9.57 -1.40
N LEU A 64 -7.75 10.47 -2.07
CA LEU A 64 -7.26 11.79 -2.48
C LEU A 64 -7.55 12.90 -1.46
N ASP A 65 -8.07 12.56 -0.27
CA ASP A 65 -8.50 13.53 0.75
C ASP A 65 -9.42 14.64 0.19
N CYS A 66 -10.25 14.31 -0.80
CA CYS A 66 -11.20 15.25 -1.39
C CYS A 66 -12.40 15.45 -0.46
N GLU A 67 -12.71 16.71 -0.12
CA GLU A 67 -13.89 17.05 0.67
C GLU A 67 -15.18 16.87 -0.16
N ASP A 68 -16.12 16.06 0.34
CA ASP A 68 -17.45 15.88 -0.25
C ASP A 68 -18.41 17.03 0.14
N ASP A 69 -18.93 17.74 -0.86
CA ASP A 69 -20.11 18.65 -0.75
C ASP A 69 -21.45 17.88 -0.77
N ALA A 70 -21.43 16.54 -0.84
CA ALA A 70 -22.64 15.73 -0.99
C ALA A 70 -23.46 15.61 0.31
N GLU A 71 -24.78 15.77 0.19
CA GLU A 71 -25.74 15.77 1.32
C GLU A 71 -26.01 14.38 1.92
N GLU A 72 -25.73 13.30 1.20
CA GLU A 72 -25.92 11.92 1.67
C GLU A 72 -24.57 11.19 1.79
N LYS A 73 -23.98 11.27 2.98
CA LYS A 73 -22.71 10.58 3.29
C LYS A 73 -22.98 9.14 3.68
N VAL A 74 -22.49 8.20 2.87
CA VAL A 74 -22.40 6.78 3.25
C VAL A 74 -21.41 6.67 4.41
N ASP A 75 -21.68 5.79 5.37
CA ASP A 75 -20.79 5.55 6.51
C ASP A 75 -19.37 5.17 6.01
N PRO A 76 -18.31 5.92 6.39
CA PRO A 76 -16.95 5.63 5.98
C PRO A 76 -16.50 4.21 6.29
N THR A 77 -17.02 3.59 7.35
CA THR A 77 -16.67 2.20 7.72
C THR A 77 -17.16 1.16 6.69
N ILE A 78 -18.19 1.50 5.90
CA ILE A 78 -18.67 0.66 4.80
C ILE A 78 -17.74 0.80 3.59
N ILE A 79 -17.20 2.00 3.36
CA ILE A 79 -16.37 2.33 2.18
C ILE A 79 -14.92 1.89 2.39
N GLU A 80 -14.40 2.00 3.61
CA GLU A 80 -13.02 1.68 4.01
C GLU A 80 -12.44 0.39 3.39
N PRO A 81 -13.10 -0.78 3.45
CA PRO A 81 -12.55 -2.00 2.83
C PRO A 81 -12.36 -1.85 1.31
N TYR A 82 -13.23 -1.10 0.64
CA TYR A 82 -13.13 -0.84 -0.80
C TYR A 82 -12.06 0.21 -1.10
N THR A 83 -11.85 1.19 -0.22
CA THR A 83 -10.72 2.15 -0.28
C THR A 83 -9.39 1.42 -0.26
N PHE A 84 -9.18 0.50 0.69
CA PHE A 84 -7.95 -0.29 0.76
C PHE A 84 -7.74 -1.16 -0.47
N MET A 85 -8.81 -1.79 -0.96
CA MET A 85 -8.77 -2.62 -2.16
C MET A 85 -8.43 -1.80 -3.41
N LEU A 86 -9.05 -0.63 -3.57
CA LEU A 86 -8.78 0.30 -4.67
C LEU A 86 -7.33 0.75 -4.65
N TYR A 87 -6.82 1.21 -3.50
CA TYR A 87 -5.42 1.63 -3.37
C TYR A 87 -4.44 0.50 -3.70
N GLY A 88 -4.74 -0.74 -3.28
CA GLY A 88 -3.93 -1.91 -3.65
C GLY A 88 -3.84 -2.15 -5.16
N LEU A 89 -4.96 -2.01 -5.89
CA LEU A 89 -4.99 -2.15 -7.35
C LEU A 89 -4.28 -1.00 -8.08
N ILE A 90 -4.43 0.22 -7.58
CA ILE A 90 -3.71 1.41 -8.06
C ILE A 90 -2.20 1.19 -7.88
N HIS A 91 -1.80 0.77 -6.68
CA HIS A 91 -0.40 0.51 -6.34
C HIS A 91 0.22 -0.54 -7.26
N GLN A 92 -0.48 -1.65 -7.53
CA GLN A 92 -0.03 -2.67 -8.48
C GLN A 92 0.26 -2.09 -9.86
N ARG A 93 -0.60 -1.18 -10.36
CA ARG A 93 -0.39 -0.52 -11.66
C ARG A 93 0.80 0.44 -11.58
N TYR A 94 0.90 1.22 -10.51
CA TYR A 94 1.99 2.16 -10.31
C TYR A 94 3.36 1.47 -10.30
N LEU A 95 3.48 0.28 -9.70
CA LEU A 95 4.70 -0.52 -9.70
C LEU A 95 5.19 -0.96 -11.08
N LEU A 96 4.33 -0.92 -12.11
CA LEU A 96 4.72 -1.22 -13.49
C LEU A 96 5.22 0.00 -14.25
N THR A 97 5.10 1.21 -13.67
CA THR A 97 5.64 2.44 -14.26
C THR A 97 7.15 2.57 -14.00
N ALA A 98 7.83 3.37 -14.83
CA ALA A 98 9.25 3.65 -14.62
C ALA A 98 9.54 4.30 -13.25
N ASN A 99 8.68 5.23 -12.81
CA ASN A 99 8.80 5.89 -11.51
C ASN A 99 8.59 4.91 -10.35
N GLY A 100 7.51 4.11 -10.40
CA GLY A 100 7.23 3.10 -9.39
C GLY A 100 8.34 2.04 -9.26
N ILE A 101 8.90 1.59 -10.39
CA ILE A 101 10.06 0.69 -10.40
C ILE A 101 11.27 1.36 -9.75
N GLY A 102 11.54 2.63 -10.09
CA GLY A 102 12.67 3.39 -9.54
C GLY A 102 12.61 3.50 -8.02
N VAL A 103 11.47 3.91 -7.47
CA VAL A 103 11.26 4.04 -6.02
C VAL A 103 11.32 2.67 -5.32
N MET A 104 10.75 1.62 -5.93
CA MET A 104 10.84 0.26 -5.38
C MET A 104 12.28 -0.26 -5.36
N ALA A 105 13.07 0.05 -6.39
CA ALA A 105 14.49 -0.31 -6.46
C ALA A 105 15.30 0.39 -5.36
N GLU A 106 15.02 1.65 -5.07
CA GLU A 106 15.66 2.37 -3.97
C GLU A 106 15.35 1.71 -2.61
N LYS A 107 14.06 1.41 -2.33
CA LYS A 107 13.68 0.67 -1.11
C LYS A 107 14.39 -0.69 -1.01
N TYR A 108 14.52 -1.40 -2.12
CA TYR A 108 15.22 -2.68 -2.19
C TYR A 108 16.71 -2.55 -1.84
N SER A 109 17.40 -1.58 -2.45
CA SER A 109 18.82 -1.31 -2.17
C SER A 109 19.06 -0.90 -0.72
N ASN A 110 18.07 -0.26 -0.10
CA ASN A 110 18.06 0.09 1.33
C ASN A 110 17.71 -1.09 2.25
N GLY A 111 17.39 -2.27 1.70
CA GLY A 111 17.07 -3.47 2.46
C GLY A 111 15.74 -3.42 3.22
N GLN A 112 14.82 -2.53 2.83
CA GLN A 112 13.57 -2.28 3.56
C GLN A 112 12.59 -3.46 3.56
N PHE A 113 12.75 -4.41 2.62
CA PHE A 113 11.90 -5.59 2.51
C PHE A 113 12.48 -6.84 3.19
N GLY A 114 13.60 -6.67 3.89
CA GLY A 114 14.28 -7.74 4.60
C GLY A 114 15.25 -8.52 3.72
N ARG A 115 15.62 -9.71 4.22
CA ARG A 115 16.71 -10.54 3.68
C ARG A 115 16.26 -11.98 3.56
N CYS A 116 16.86 -12.71 2.62
CA CYS A 116 16.57 -14.12 2.44
C CYS A 116 16.99 -14.93 3.67
N PRO A 117 16.11 -15.80 4.20
CA PRO A 117 16.41 -16.59 5.40
C PRO A 117 17.40 -17.74 5.13
N ARG A 118 17.73 -18.02 3.86
CA ARG A 118 18.65 -19.10 3.51
C ARG A 118 20.09 -18.73 3.88
N TYR A 119 20.73 -19.58 4.68
CA TYR A 119 22.11 -19.41 5.14
C TYR A 119 23.11 -19.11 4.01
N TYR A 120 23.00 -19.82 2.88
CA TYR A 120 23.89 -19.67 1.72
C TYR A 120 23.44 -18.62 0.69
N CYS A 121 22.42 -17.79 0.96
CA CYS A 121 22.09 -16.65 0.07
C CYS A 121 22.91 -15.40 0.40
N SER A 122 23.88 -15.47 1.32
CA SER A 122 24.65 -14.31 1.78
C SER A 122 23.76 -13.15 2.26
N GLN A 123 22.61 -13.49 2.85
CA GLN A 123 21.57 -12.55 3.28
C GLN A 123 21.16 -11.52 2.21
N CYS A 124 21.06 -11.98 0.95
CA CYS A 124 20.54 -11.23 -0.18
C CYS A 124 19.21 -10.51 0.16
N PHE A 125 19.05 -9.26 -0.27
CA PHE A 125 17.79 -8.53 -0.10
C PHE A 125 16.68 -9.18 -0.93
N VAL A 126 15.45 -9.11 -0.44
CA VAL A 126 14.27 -9.69 -1.09
C VAL A 126 13.29 -8.61 -1.55
N LEU A 127 12.35 -8.98 -2.40
CA LEU A 127 11.22 -8.13 -2.79
C LEU A 127 9.91 -8.81 -2.39
N PRO A 128 8.85 -8.05 -2.06
CA PRO A 128 7.51 -8.60 -1.96
C PRO A 128 7.07 -9.20 -3.30
N ILE A 129 6.28 -10.27 -3.25
CA ILE A 129 5.68 -10.92 -4.43
C ILE A 129 4.29 -11.46 -4.11
N GLY A 130 3.30 -11.12 -4.94
CA GLY A 130 1.97 -11.74 -4.96
C GLY A 130 1.98 -13.10 -5.68
N ARG A 131 1.09 -14.01 -5.28
CA ARG A 131 0.99 -15.36 -5.90
C ARG A 131 -0.08 -15.48 -6.97
N PHE A 132 -1.11 -14.67 -6.87
CA PHE A 132 -2.24 -14.65 -7.77
C PHE A 132 -2.47 -13.21 -8.20
N ASP A 133 -2.97 -13.06 -9.41
CA ASP A 133 -3.29 -11.75 -10.01
C ASP A 133 -4.75 -11.34 -9.72
N GLU A 134 -5.57 -12.25 -9.20
CA GLU A 134 -6.96 -11.99 -8.83
C GLU A 134 -7.07 -11.41 -7.42
N VAL A 135 -8.03 -10.49 -7.25
CA VAL A 135 -8.40 -9.90 -5.96
C VAL A 135 -9.06 -10.98 -5.11
N ASP A 136 -8.26 -11.66 -4.28
CA ASP A 136 -8.78 -12.65 -3.35
C ASP A 136 -8.71 -12.10 -1.92
N ILE A 137 -9.81 -12.20 -1.18
CA ILE A 137 -9.86 -11.83 0.24
C ILE A 137 -8.97 -12.83 0.98
N TYR A 138 -7.72 -12.45 1.24
CA TYR A 138 -6.69 -13.38 1.68
C TYR A 138 -7.04 -14.12 2.98
N TYR A 139 -7.18 -15.44 2.87
CA TYR A 139 -7.14 -16.38 3.98
C TYR A 139 -5.70 -16.90 4.20
N PRO A 140 -5.18 -16.90 5.45
CA PRO A 140 -3.77 -17.05 5.79
C PRO A 140 -3.18 -18.46 5.65
N SER A 141 -3.95 -19.41 5.15
CA SER A 141 -3.57 -20.83 5.14
C SER A 141 -2.67 -21.25 3.96
N SER A 142 -2.43 -20.36 2.99
CA SER A 142 -1.89 -20.80 1.70
C SER A 142 -0.40 -20.57 1.49
N SER A 143 0.42 -20.16 2.47
CA SER A 143 1.85 -19.84 2.21
C SER A 143 2.77 -21.06 1.91
N ILE A 144 3.43 -21.11 0.74
CA ILE A 144 4.42 -22.14 0.31
C ILE A 144 5.67 -22.21 1.21
N TYR A 145 5.92 -21.22 2.06
CA TYR A 145 7.06 -21.22 2.98
C TYR A 145 6.75 -21.80 4.37
N GLN A 146 5.52 -22.26 4.61
CA GLN A 146 5.14 -22.84 5.91
C GLN A 146 5.90 -24.14 6.26
N ARG A 147 6.72 -24.67 5.34
CA ARG A 147 7.45 -25.92 5.52
C ARG A 147 8.96 -25.77 5.73
N VAL A 148 9.52 -24.56 5.77
CA VAL A 148 10.99 -24.41 5.84
C VAL A 148 11.51 -24.25 7.27
N ASP A 149 10.76 -23.63 8.18
CA ASP A 149 11.17 -23.54 9.59
C ASP A 149 10.19 -24.27 10.50
N GLY A 150 10.59 -25.47 10.92
CA GLY A 150 9.90 -26.20 11.97
C GLY A 150 9.96 -25.40 13.28
N LYS A 151 8.83 -24.77 13.66
CA LYS A 151 8.29 -24.65 15.03
C LYS A 151 6.99 -23.82 15.03
N LYS A 152 5.86 -24.47 15.34
CA LYS A 152 4.63 -23.81 15.85
C LYS A 152 4.97 -23.11 17.18
N LYS A 153 4.35 -22.03 17.68
CA LYS A 153 3.04 -21.40 17.51
C LYS A 153 3.21 -19.87 17.70
N VAL A 154 2.52 -19.04 16.93
CA VAL A 154 2.26 -17.63 17.31
C VAL A 154 0.84 -17.57 17.87
N ASN A 155 0.68 -16.95 19.04
CA ASN A 155 -0.56 -16.89 19.82
C ASN A 155 -1.75 -16.31 19.01
N GLU A 156 -2.91 -16.96 19.12
CA GLU A 156 -4.15 -16.69 18.38
C GLU A 156 -4.96 -15.46 18.87
N LEU A 157 -4.34 -14.50 19.58
CA LEU A 157 -5.05 -13.39 20.24
C LEU A 157 -4.44 -11.99 19.99
N SER A 158 -3.55 -11.82 19.01
CA SER A 158 -3.10 -10.47 18.61
C SER A 158 -3.97 -9.94 17.46
N PRO A 159 -4.64 -8.78 17.60
CA PRO A 159 -5.36 -8.13 16.50
C PRO A 159 -4.45 -7.76 15.31
N ALA A 160 -3.14 -7.80 15.50
CA ALA A 160 -2.14 -7.59 14.45
C ALA A 160 -1.18 -8.79 14.40
N GLY A 161 -1.26 -9.59 13.34
CA GLY A 161 -0.38 -10.73 13.09
C GLY A 161 -0.59 -11.33 11.70
N PRO A 162 0.41 -12.08 11.20
CA PRO A 162 1.25 -11.78 10.04
C PRO A 162 0.53 -12.03 8.71
N ARG A 163 0.15 -10.98 7.98
CA ARG A 163 -0.56 -11.13 6.70
C ARG A 163 -0.15 -10.07 5.69
N ASN A 164 0.93 -10.32 4.95
CA ASN A 164 1.29 -9.50 3.79
C ASN A 164 1.72 -10.41 2.63
N GLN A 165 0.83 -10.63 1.67
CA GLN A 165 1.14 -11.14 0.34
C GLN A 165 0.44 -10.24 -0.67
N TRP A 166 1.05 -9.11 -1.00
CA TRP A 166 0.74 -8.36 -2.22
C TRP A 166 2.00 -7.69 -2.76
N LEU A 167 1.96 -7.44 -4.07
CA LEU A 167 2.81 -6.59 -4.92
C LEU A 167 3.96 -7.26 -5.67
N ARG A 168 4.04 -7.00 -6.99
CA ARG A 168 4.96 -7.59 -7.99
C ARG A 168 5.69 -6.47 -8.75
N ILE A 169 6.94 -6.72 -9.15
CA ILE A 169 7.58 -6.19 -10.36
C ILE A 169 8.17 -7.38 -11.12
N ARG A 170 7.87 -7.55 -12.40
CA ARG A 170 8.62 -8.44 -13.31
C ARG A 170 9.42 -7.57 -14.26
N TYR A 171 10.73 -7.80 -14.30
CA TYR A 171 11.49 -7.70 -15.54
C TYR A 171 11.69 -9.14 -16.02
N GLU A 172 11.05 -9.51 -17.13
CA GLU A 172 11.38 -10.75 -17.84
C GLU A 172 12.70 -10.53 -18.59
N GLN A 173 13.81 -11.01 -18.03
CA GLN A 173 14.89 -11.56 -18.84
C GLN A 173 15.35 -12.87 -18.22
N GLU A 174 15.26 -13.92 -19.02
CA GLU A 174 15.76 -15.25 -18.75
C GLU A 174 17.25 -15.19 -18.38
N VAL A 175 17.59 -15.51 -17.14
CA VAL A 175 18.96 -15.92 -16.80
C VAL A 175 18.94 -17.43 -16.62
N ILE A 176 19.15 -18.11 -17.74
CA ILE A 176 19.58 -19.51 -17.76
C ILE A 176 21.03 -19.49 -17.24
N ILE A 177 21.25 -20.02 -16.03
CA ILE A 177 22.60 -20.27 -15.51
C ILE A 177 22.89 -21.75 -15.76
N TYR A 178 23.79 -22.03 -16.71
CA TYR A 178 24.50 -23.31 -16.81
C TYR A 178 25.55 -23.42 -15.71
#